data_AF-A0A6C0BZG7-F1
#
_entry.id   AF-A0A6C0BZG7-F1
#
_cell.length_a   1.000
_cell.length_b   1.000
_cell.length_c   1.000
_cell.angle_alpha   90.00
_cell.angle_beta   90.00
_cell.angle_gamma   90.00
#
_symmetry.space_group_name_H-M   'P 1'
#
loop_
_entity.id
_entity.type
_entity.pdbx_description
1 polymer ?
#
loop_
_entity_poly.entity_id
_entity_poly.type
_entity_poly.pdbx_seq_one_letter_code
_entity_poly.pdbx_strand_id
1 'polypeptide(L)'
;MCLTLGICQLFTPNIHGITKDSSPNIIGNYIVADKIDAGEFYDNSYLLTILDIKYGWMNAISIVGTRATYNHPIVLNFRHMVSQKDFIKLDIIESIEMSGGEIIAIIKTLWLRILQRRWKNIFRDRQNHIKLCKTPRALNYRALTGEWPKYCK
;
A
#
# COMPACT_ATOMS: atom_id res chain seq x y z
N MET A 1 -3.26 -18.67 11.19
CA MET A 1 -3.42 -17.56 10.25
C MET A 1 -2.31 -17.65 9.22
N CYS A 2 -2.64 -17.63 7.93
CA CYS A 2 -1.66 -17.67 6.84
C CYS A 2 -1.64 -16.31 6.13
N LEU A 3 -0.46 -15.72 5.95
CA LEU A 3 -0.30 -14.49 5.19
C LEU A 3 -0.10 -14.85 3.71
N THR A 4 -0.77 -14.11 2.83
CA THR A 4 -0.63 -14.28 1.38
C THR A 4 -0.45 -12.93 0.70
N LEU A 5 -0.01 -12.96 -0.56
CA LEU A 5 -0.10 -11.79 -1.42
C LEU A 5 -1.51 -11.69 -1.97
N GLY A 6 -2.02 -10.48 -2.10
CA GLY A 6 -3.33 -10.26 -2.68
C GLY A 6 -3.54 -8.84 -3.16
N ILE A 7 -4.45 -8.70 -4.11
CA ILE A 7 -4.95 -7.42 -4.58
C ILE A 7 -6.25 -7.15 -3.83
N CYS A 8 -6.33 -5.99 -3.20
CA CYS A 8 -7.47 -5.62 -2.38
C CYS A 8 -8.20 -4.41 -2.94
N GLN A 9 -9.50 -4.36 -2.69
CA GLN A 9 -10.35 -3.23 -3.01
C GLN A 9 -11.10 -2.80 -1.76
N LEU A 10 -11.27 -1.51 -1.55
CA LEU A 10 -12.13 -1.03 -0.48
C LEU A 10 -13.59 -1.28 -0.90
N PHE A 11 -14.35 -2.01 -0.08
CA PHE A 11 -15.71 -2.36 -0.40
C PHE A 11 -16.59 -1.11 -0.47
N THR A 12 -17.25 -0.90 -1.59
CA THR A 12 -18.24 0.15 -1.81
C THR A 12 -19.56 -0.45 -2.30
N PRO A 13 -20.70 -0.15 -1.64
CA PRO A 13 -22.01 -0.69 -2.03
C PRO A 13 -22.39 -0.35 -3.49
N ASN A 14 -22.01 0.84 -3.95
CA ASN A 14 -22.35 1.31 -5.30
C ASN A 14 -21.62 0.55 -6.43
N ILE A 15 -20.55 -0.19 -6.11
CA ILE A 15 -19.74 -0.92 -7.10
C ILE A 15 -19.92 -2.42 -6.91
N HIS A 16 -19.90 -2.89 -5.66
CA HIS A 16 -19.93 -4.31 -5.34
C HIS A 16 -21.35 -4.85 -5.11
N GLY A 17 -22.33 -3.95 -4.89
CA GLY A 17 -23.67 -4.30 -4.46
C GLY A 17 -23.73 -4.74 -2.99
N ILE A 18 -24.94 -4.75 -2.43
CA ILE A 18 -25.25 -5.37 -1.13
C ILE A 18 -26.50 -6.20 -1.34
N THR A 19 -26.50 -7.43 -0.83
CA THR A 19 -27.68 -8.31 -0.83
C THR A 19 -28.16 -8.55 0.59
N LYS A 20 -29.32 -9.22 0.74
CA LYS A 20 -29.84 -9.67 2.04
C LYS A 20 -28.90 -10.64 2.78
N ASP A 21 -28.06 -11.33 2.03
CA ASP A 21 -27.13 -12.34 2.53
C ASP A 21 -25.76 -11.71 2.86
N SER A 22 -25.56 -10.43 2.51
CA SER A 22 -24.31 -9.74 2.76
C SER A 22 -24.04 -9.57 4.25
N SER A 23 -22.77 -9.67 4.63
CA SER A 23 -22.35 -9.48 6.00
C SER A 23 -22.62 -8.03 6.48
N PRO A 24 -23.23 -7.83 7.67
CA PRO A 24 -23.71 -6.51 8.10
C PRO A 24 -22.59 -5.47 8.26
N ASN A 25 -21.36 -5.93 8.49
CA ASN A 25 -20.19 -5.08 8.71
C ASN A 25 -19.24 -5.03 7.51
N ILE A 26 -19.67 -5.44 6.31
CA ILE A 26 -18.77 -5.47 5.14
C ILE A 26 -18.31 -4.06 4.70
N ILE A 27 -19.15 -3.04 4.91
CA ILE A 27 -18.84 -1.67 4.52
C ILE A 27 -17.64 -1.14 5.30
N GLY A 28 -16.66 -0.57 4.58
CA GLY A 28 -15.42 -0.04 5.17
C GLY A 28 -14.31 -1.07 5.34
N ASN A 29 -14.57 -2.34 5.07
CA ASN A 29 -13.52 -3.35 4.96
C ASN A 29 -12.91 -3.38 3.56
N TYR A 30 -11.66 -3.82 3.49
CA TYR A 30 -11.07 -4.24 2.23
C TYR A 30 -11.56 -5.64 1.91
N ILE A 31 -11.94 -5.89 0.66
CA ILE A 31 -12.21 -7.23 0.14
C ILE A 31 -11.02 -7.73 -0.68
N VAL A 32 -10.85 -9.05 -0.69
CA VAL A 32 -9.87 -9.71 -1.56
C VAL A 32 -10.44 -9.76 -2.97
N ALA A 33 -9.81 -9.03 -3.89
CA ALA A 33 -10.16 -9.09 -5.30
C ALA A 33 -9.47 -10.27 -5.99
N ASP A 34 -8.21 -10.50 -5.62
CA ASP A 34 -7.45 -11.65 -6.11
C ASP A 34 -6.37 -12.06 -5.10
N LYS A 35 -6.01 -13.34 -5.09
CA LYS A 35 -4.91 -13.89 -4.30
C LYS A 35 -3.79 -14.27 -5.25
N ILE A 36 -2.62 -13.68 -5.02
CA ILE A 36 -1.50 -13.82 -5.94
C ILE A 36 -0.58 -14.92 -5.45
N ASP A 37 -0.32 -15.90 -6.31
CA ASP A 37 0.63 -16.96 -6.01
C ASP A 37 2.08 -16.57 -6.32
N ALA A 38 3.01 -17.47 -6.01
CA ALA A 38 4.43 -17.19 -6.21
C ALA A 38 4.79 -17.07 -7.70
N GLY A 39 4.21 -17.91 -8.56
CA GLY A 39 4.48 -17.89 -10.00
C GLY A 39 4.04 -16.56 -10.59
N GLU A 40 2.81 -16.16 -10.31
CA GLU A 40 2.25 -14.89 -10.76
C GLU A 40 3.07 -13.69 -10.28
N PHE A 41 3.54 -13.73 -9.02
CA PHE A 41 4.38 -12.69 -8.46
C PHE A 41 5.73 -12.58 -9.19
N TYR A 42 6.41 -13.70 -9.44
CA TYR A 42 7.74 -13.71 -10.03
C TYR A 42 7.74 -13.41 -11.54
N ASP A 43 6.70 -13.80 -12.26
CA ASP A 43 6.55 -13.49 -13.69
C ASP A 43 5.87 -12.13 -13.96
N ASN A 44 5.38 -11.47 -12.91
CA ASN A 44 4.67 -10.19 -12.94
C ASN A 44 3.32 -10.21 -13.66
N SER A 45 2.72 -11.38 -13.90
CA SER A 45 1.40 -11.50 -14.52
C SER A 45 0.29 -10.83 -13.69
N TYR A 46 0.43 -10.76 -12.36
CA TYR A 46 -0.48 -10.02 -11.47
C TYR A 46 -0.64 -8.54 -11.83
N LEU A 47 0.30 -7.94 -12.59
CA LEU A 47 0.18 -6.57 -13.07
C LEU A 47 -0.99 -6.42 -14.05
N LEU A 48 -1.30 -7.46 -14.84
CA LEU A 48 -2.47 -7.47 -15.72
C LEU A 48 -3.75 -7.43 -14.88
N THR A 49 -3.84 -8.25 -13.82
CA THR A 49 -4.95 -8.21 -12.87
C THR A 49 -5.15 -6.82 -12.26
N ILE A 50 -4.06 -6.14 -11.86
CA ILE A 50 -4.14 -4.75 -11.36
C ILE A 50 -4.70 -3.80 -12.43
N LEU A 51 -4.28 -3.94 -13.68
CA LEU A 51 -4.74 -3.10 -14.78
C LEU A 51 -6.22 -3.33 -15.08
N ASP A 52 -6.66 -4.58 -15.12
CA ASP A 52 -8.05 -4.96 -15.38
C ASP A 52 -8.98 -4.42 -14.28
N ILE A 53 -8.59 -4.57 -13.02
CA ILE A 53 -9.33 -4.00 -11.90
C ILE A 53 -9.40 -2.47 -12.03
N LYS A 54 -8.27 -1.80 -12.31
CA LYS A 54 -8.25 -0.35 -12.50
C LYS A 54 -9.18 0.10 -13.63
N TYR A 55 -9.18 -0.62 -14.74
CA TYR A 55 -10.06 -0.34 -15.87
C TYR A 55 -11.54 -0.52 -15.49
N GLY A 56 -11.87 -1.59 -14.77
CA GLY A 56 -13.21 -1.81 -14.20
C GLY A 56 -13.67 -0.66 -13.31
N TRP A 57 -12.79 -0.16 -12.43
CA TRP A 57 -13.08 1.03 -11.61
C TRP A 57 -13.32 2.28 -12.44
N MET A 58 -12.48 2.55 -13.43
CA MET A 58 -12.63 3.71 -14.31
C MET A 58 -13.96 3.69 -15.07
N ASN A 59 -14.38 2.50 -15.53
CA ASN A 59 -15.66 2.31 -16.20
C ASN A 59 -16.85 2.44 -15.23
N ALA A 60 -16.78 1.84 -14.04
CA ALA A 60 -17.83 1.99 -13.03
C ALA A 60 -18.04 3.46 -12.64
N ILE A 61 -16.93 4.20 -12.53
CA ILE A 61 -16.94 5.64 -12.28
C ILE A 61 -17.60 6.42 -13.43
N SER A 62 -17.26 6.10 -14.68
CA SER A 62 -17.78 6.83 -15.85
C SER A 62 -19.26 6.55 -16.11
N ILE A 63 -19.69 5.28 -15.98
CA ILE A 63 -21.06 4.83 -16.21
C ILE A 63 -22.02 5.40 -15.16
N VAL A 64 -21.62 5.41 -13.88
CA VAL A 64 -22.52 5.85 -12.80
C VAL A 64 -22.61 7.38 -12.70
N GLY A 65 -21.75 8.11 -13.43
CA GLY A 65 -21.98 9.49 -13.88
C GLY A 65 -22.26 10.56 -12.82
N THR A 66 -22.17 10.26 -11.53
CA THR A 66 -22.69 11.12 -10.46
C THR A 66 -21.78 11.14 -9.23
N ARG A 67 -21.90 12.20 -8.42
CA ARG A 67 -21.19 12.38 -7.15
C ARG A 67 -21.40 11.23 -6.15
N ALA A 68 -22.36 10.34 -6.38
CA ALA A 68 -22.75 9.25 -5.49
C ALA A 68 -21.75 8.07 -5.45
N THR A 69 -21.16 7.64 -6.58
CA THR A 69 -20.12 6.58 -6.59
C THR A 69 -18.81 6.99 -5.97
N TYR A 70 -18.53 8.30 -5.98
CA TYR A 70 -17.35 8.87 -5.38
C TYR A 70 -17.47 9.06 -3.86
N ASN A 71 -18.63 8.78 -3.27
CA ASN A 71 -18.80 8.86 -1.82
C ASN A 71 -18.85 7.46 -1.24
N HIS A 72 -17.94 7.17 -0.33
CA HIS A 72 -18.00 5.97 0.48
C HIS A 72 -18.79 6.28 1.77
N PRO A 73 -19.70 5.41 2.24
CA PRO A 73 -20.55 5.69 3.41
C PRO A 73 -19.76 6.05 4.68
N ILE A 74 -18.64 5.36 4.90
CA ILE A 74 -17.79 5.52 6.09
C ILE A 74 -16.49 6.31 5.82
N VAL A 75 -15.90 6.18 4.62
CA VAL A 75 -14.54 6.65 4.33
C VAL A 75 -14.60 8.00 3.64
N LEU A 76 -14.44 9.07 4.43
CA LEU A 76 -14.65 10.45 3.98
C LEU A 76 -13.68 10.89 2.88
N ASN A 77 -12.43 10.44 2.94
CA ASN A 77 -11.38 10.77 1.97
C ASN A 77 -11.32 9.78 0.79
N PHE A 78 -12.36 8.98 0.58
CA PHE A 78 -12.39 7.92 -0.44
C PHE A 78 -12.02 8.43 -1.84
N ARG A 79 -12.54 9.60 -2.24
CA ARG A 79 -12.22 10.26 -3.52
C ARG A 79 -10.73 10.45 -3.74
N HIS A 80 -10.06 10.92 -2.68
CA HIS A 80 -8.62 11.13 -2.73
C HIS A 80 -7.89 9.80 -2.78
N MET A 81 -8.39 8.75 -2.12
CA MET A 81 -7.80 7.41 -2.18
C MET A 81 -7.88 6.82 -3.60
N VAL A 82 -9.06 6.82 -4.21
CA VAL A 82 -9.27 6.24 -5.56
C VAL A 82 -8.52 6.99 -6.67
N SER A 83 -8.21 8.28 -6.47
CA SER A 83 -7.42 9.06 -7.42
C SER A 83 -5.92 8.79 -7.34
N GLN A 84 -5.43 8.10 -6.30
CA GLN A 84 -4.03 7.76 -6.22
C GLN A 84 -3.65 6.67 -7.22
N LYS A 85 -2.49 6.82 -7.86
CA LYS A 85 -1.91 5.81 -8.76
C LYS A 85 -1.81 4.41 -8.13
N ASP A 86 -1.57 4.39 -6.82
CA ASP A 86 -1.33 3.17 -6.03
C ASP A 86 -2.57 2.75 -5.21
N PHE A 87 -3.78 3.16 -5.64
CA PHE A 87 -5.03 2.76 -5.00
C PHE A 87 -5.24 1.24 -5.06
N ILE A 88 -5.16 0.68 -6.28
CA ILE A 88 -5.11 -0.76 -6.52
C ILE A 88 -3.66 -1.16 -6.65
N LYS A 89 -3.24 -2.08 -5.77
CA LYS A 89 -1.87 -2.57 -5.69
C LYS A 89 -1.84 -3.94 -5.04
N LEU A 90 -0.66 -4.55 -5.09
CA LEU A 90 -0.34 -5.76 -4.36
C LEU A 90 -0.04 -5.43 -2.89
N ASP A 91 -0.64 -6.19 -1.98
CA ASP A 91 -0.42 -6.10 -0.54
C ASP A 91 -0.18 -7.49 0.09
N ILE A 92 0.49 -7.51 1.24
CA ILE A 92 0.51 -8.69 2.11
C ILE A 92 -0.75 -8.64 2.97
N ILE A 93 -1.54 -9.69 2.88
CA ILE A 93 -2.88 -9.73 3.46
C ILE A 93 -3.07 -10.93 4.34
N GLU A 94 -3.97 -10.76 5.30
CA GLU A 94 -4.61 -11.86 6.00
C GLU A 94 -6.08 -11.87 5.57
N SER A 95 -6.55 -12.99 4.99
CA SER A 95 -7.93 -13.12 4.53
C SER A 95 -8.83 -13.68 5.62
N ILE A 96 -10.02 -13.11 5.79
CA ILE A 96 -11.05 -13.59 6.71
C ILE A 96 -12.35 -13.75 5.92
N GLU A 97 -12.94 -14.93 5.99
CA GLU A 97 -14.27 -15.19 5.42
C GLU A 97 -15.35 -14.71 6.41
N MET A 98 -16.32 -13.97 5.90
CA MET A 98 -17.44 -13.45 6.68
C MET A 98 -18.68 -14.36 6.55
N SER A 99 -19.70 -14.10 7.38
CA SER A 99 -20.93 -14.91 7.43
C SER A 99 -21.72 -14.94 6.11
N GLY A 100 -21.61 -13.89 5.28
CA GLY A 100 -22.25 -13.79 3.97
C GLY A 100 -21.46 -14.42 2.83
N GLY A 101 -20.35 -15.11 3.12
CA GLY A 101 -19.46 -15.72 2.13
C GLY A 101 -18.47 -14.74 1.49
N GLU A 102 -18.47 -13.47 1.91
CA GLU A 102 -17.49 -12.50 1.42
C GLU A 102 -16.13 -12.69 2.09
N ILE A 103 -15.06 -12.46 1.35
CA ILE A 103 -13.69 -12.58 1.86
C ILE A 103 -13.11 -11.18 2.05
N ILE A 104 -12.93 -10.77 3.29
CA ILE A 104 -12.26 -9.51 3.63
C ILE A 104 -10.76 -9.71 3.79
N ALA A 105 -10.02 -8.62 3.63
CA ALA A 105 -8.57 -8.56 3.74
C ALA A 105 -8.15 -7.61 4.88
N ILE A 106 -7.35 -8.11 5.81
CA ILE A 106 -6.59 -7.28 6.73
C ILE A 106 -5.22 -7.02 6.10
N ILE A 107 -4.98 -5.78 5.67
CA ILE A 107 -3.71 -5.37 5.05
C ILE A 107 -2.61 -5.32 6.13
N LYS A 108 -1.59 -6.16 5.99
CA LYS A 108 -0.44 -6.23 6.91
C LYS A 108 0.78 -5.46 6.41
N THR A 109 0.79 -5.01 5.15
CA THR A 109 1.88 -4.21 4.56
C THR A 109 2.14 -2.90 5.33
N LEU A 110 1.19 -2.40 6.13
CA LEU A 110 1.33 -1.16 6.89
C LEU A 110 2.55 -1.16 7.81
N TRP A 111 2.74 -2.23 8.58
CA TRP A 111 3.85 -2.35 9.54
C TRP A 111 5.20 -2.42 8.83
N LEU A 112 5.26 -3.17 7.73
CA LEU A 112 6.44 -3.23 6.89
C LEU A 112 6.80 -1.85 6.31
N ARG A 113 5.81 -1.07 5.87
CA ARG A 113 6.03 0.30 5.36
C ARG A 113 6.59 1.24 6.43
N ILE A 114 6.10 1.14 7.67
CA ILE A 114 6.61 1.94 8.80
C ILE A 114 8.08 1.59 9.06
N LEU A 115 8.39 0.29 9.12
CA LEU A 115 9.76 -0.20 9.30
C LEU A 115 10.68 0.27 8.16
N GLN A 116 10.26 0.06 6.91
CA GLN A 116 11.00 0.48 5.72
C GLN A 116 11.25 1.99 5.72
N ARG A 117 10.26 2.82 6.12
CA ARG A 117 10.43 4.27 6.22
C ARG A 117 11.51 4.63 7.23
N ARG A 118 11.51 4.01 8.41
CA ARG A 118 12.53 4.26 9.44
C ARG A 118 13.91 3.86 8.94
N TRP A 119 14.05 2.71 8.31
CA TRP A 119 15.32 2.25 7.77
C TRP A 119 15.84 3.12 6.64
N LYS A 120 14.99 3.55 5.71
CA LYS A 120 15.36 4.50 4.65
C LYS A 120 15.86 5.83 5.22
N ASN A 121 15.26 6.33 6.31
CA ASN A 121 15.74 7.52 6.99
C ASN A 121 17.12 7.30 7.62
N ILE A 122 17.29 6.22 8.39
CA ILE A 122 18.59 5.87 9.00
C ILE A 122 19.68 5.74 7.93
N PHE A 123 19.37 5.07 6.81
CA PHE A 123 20.30 4.93 5.71
C PHE A 123 20.68 6.28 5.10
N ARG A 124 19.70 7.16 4.88
CA ARG A 124 19.95 8.53 4.39
C ARG A 124 20.85 9.32 5.32
N ASP A 125 20.60 9.26 6.63
CA ASP A 125 21.41 9.96 7.64
C ASP A 125 22.86 9.45 7.63
N ARG A 126 23.04 8.13 7.52
CA ARG A 126 24.37 7.51 7.37
C ARG A 126 25.06 7.93 6.08
N GLN A 127 24.35 8.00 4.95
CA GLN A 127 24.93 8.46 3.69
C GLN A 127 25.36 9.93 3.77
N ASN A 128 24.56 10.78 4.42
CA ASN A 128 24.91 12.18 4.66
C ASN A 128 26.16 12.30 5.54
N HIS A 129 26.24 11.55 6.64
CA HIS A 129 27.42 11.48 7.49
C HIS A 129 28.67 11.03 6.70
N ILE A 130 28.57 9.96 5.93
CA ILE A 130 29.65 9.46 5.07
C ILE A 130 30.09 10.53 4.08
N LYS A 131 29.15 11.25 3.46
CA LYS A 131 29.43 12.33 2.51
C LYS A 131 30.23 13.46 3.16
N LEU A 132 29.86 13.87 4.38
CA LEU A 132 30.59 14.89 5.15
C LEU A 132 32.01 14.42 5.50
N CYS A 133 32.13 13.16 5.94
CA CYS A 133 33.39 12.52 6.33
C CYS A 133 34.37 12.29 5.17
N LYS A 134 33.88 12.14 3.94
CA LYS A 134 34.71 11.90 2.75
C LYS A 134 35.40 13.14 2.19
N THR A 135 35.11 14.33 2.73
CA THR A 135 35.77 15.56 2.25
C THR A 135 37.26 15.58 2.61
N PRO A 136 38.16 16.11 1.76
CA PRO A 136 39.59 16.18 2.07
C PRO A 136 39.87 16.89 3.40
N ARG A 137 39.10 17.94 3.71
CA ARG A 137 39.17 18.65 4.99
C ARG A 137 38.85 17.76 6.18
N ALA A 138 37.78 16.97 6.10
CA ALA A 138 37.39 16.07 7.19
C ALA A 138 38.40 14.94 7.37
N LEU A 139 38.92 14.39 6.27
CA LEU A 139 39.96 13.35 6.29
C LEU A 139 41.27 13.87 6.91
N ASN A 140 41.73 15.06 6.51
CA ASN A 140 42.94 15.67 7.08
C ASN A 140 42.75 15.97 8.58
N TYR A 141 41.61 16.52 8.97
CA TYR A 141 41.29 16.75 10.40
C TYR A 141 41.35 15.44 11.20
N ARG A 142 40.79 14.35 10.66
CA ARG A 142 40.85 13.03 11.30
C ARG A 142 42.27 12.48 11.37
N ALA A 143 43.09 12.69 10.34
CA ALA A 143 44.49 12.27 10.35
C ALA A 143 45.29 12.99 11.43
N LEU A 144 45.02 14.29 11.64
CA LEU A 144 45.73 15.10 12.64
C LEU A 144 45.25 14.88 14.07
N THR A 145 43.95 14.63 14.28
CA THR A 145 43.34 14.63 15.62
C THR A 145 42.84 13.26 16.10
N GLY A 146 42.74 12.27 15.20
CA GLY A 146 42.12 10.97 15.47
C GLY A 146 40.57 10.99 15.47
N GLU A 147 39.95 12.16 15.50
CA GLU A 147 38.49 12.33 15.57
C GLU A 147 37.87 12.87 14.27
N TRP A 148 36.56 12.65 14.11
CA TRP A 148 35.80 13.36 13.07
C TRP A 148 35.47 14.80 13.48
N PRO A 149 35.46 15.77 12.53
CA PRO A 149 35.05 17.14 12.81
C PRO A 149 33.65 17.22 13.39
N LYS A 150 33.38 18.22 14.25
CA LYS A 150 32.05 18.42 14.86
C LYS A 150 30.92 18.56 13.83
N TYR A 151 31.18 19.16 12.67
CA TYR A 151 30.19 19.30 11.60
C TYR A 151 29.89 17.99 10.86
N CYS A 152 30.67 16.93 11.09
CA CYS A 152 30.39 15.59 10.59
C CYS A 152 29.57 14.75 11.57
N LYS A 153 29.46 15.16 12.84
CA LYS A 153 28.76 14.43 13.91
C LYS A 153 27.26 14.72 13.89
#